data_AF-A0A2E5G2F3-F1
#
_entry.id   AF-A0A2E5G2F3-F1
#
_cell.length_a   1.000
_cell.length_b   1.000
_cell.length_c   1.000
_cell.angle_alpha   90.00
_cell.angle_beta   90.00
_cell.angle_gamma   90.00
#
_symmetry.space_group_name_H-M   'P 1'
#
loop_
_entity.id
_entity.type
_entity.pdbx_description
1 polymer ?
#
loop_
_entity_poly.entity_id
_entity_poly.type
_entity_poly.pdbx_seq_one_letter_code
_entity_poly.pdbx_strand_id
1 'polypeptide(L)'
;MNLHGMLTSRAQTGNPIRIGLVGVGKFGTMFLSQARTMVGVHILGIADLAVERMAERCLGIGWAKERLDATNCQDAVDNGTTWLMENAEEMIRNGCIDVLIEATGSPAAGIHHCLMAIEQGIHVIMANVEADVVAGPLLARKAQSAGLVYSLAWGDQPALICEHIDWARTCGFDVVCAGKGTRHHPTFCQSTPQTVWNLYGLDPQDAERGGMNPKMFNSFVDGSKSAIEMTAVCNASGLTPQEDGLGFPPASCRELAQVCKPHFDGGVLSHVGTTEVVSSLNYDMSPVEDDLRFGTFVVVTSDNNYVRRCFGEYGMQVDETGRYCALFRPSHMIGLELGISVASVALRGEPTGAPFSWSADTIAVAKRDLKAKEILDGEGGCCVWGKQVPADQSHKNGLVPLGLTHDVMLLHDIPRGKQLCWDDIEYDESCEIMKIRREMEAEFGSDVGGLAVTSTC
;
A
#
# COMPACT_ATOMS: atom_id res chain seq x y z
N MET A 1 15.92 -17.72 -3.60
CA MET A 1 16.16 -16.29 -3.91
C MET A 1 17.67 -16.01 -3.90
N ASN A 2 18.22 -15.22 -4.85
CA ASN A 2 19.67 -14.95 -5.00
C ASN A 2 20.00 -13.43 -5.12
N LEU A 3 19.12 -12.56 -4.63
CA LEU A 3 19.24 -11.10 -4.84
C LEU A 3 20.54 -10.52 -4.23
N HIS A 4 20.90 -10.92 -3.02
CA HIS A 4 22.12 -10.47 -2.35
C HIS A 4 23.41 -10.82 -3.15
N GLY A 5 23.46 -12.02 -3.76
CA GLY A 5 24.57 -12.42 -4.61
C GLY A 5 24.71 -11.53 -5.85
N MET A 6 23.58 -11.18 -6.48
CA MET A 6 23.56 -10.29 -7.65
C MET A 6 23.96 -8.84 -7.29
N LEU A 7 23.52 -8.33 -6.13
CA LEU A 7 23.95 -7.04 -5.59
C LEU A 7 25.45 -7.00 -5.30
N THR A 8 25.99 -8.08 -4.75
CA THR A 8 27.43 -8.21 -4.50
C THR A 8 28.22 -8.15 -5.81
N SER A 9 27.73 -8.81 -6.86
CA SER A 9 28.36 -8.74 -8.19
C SER A 9 28.35 -7.32 -8.77
N ARG A 10 27.24 -6.58 -8.65
CA ARG A 10 27.13 -5.17 -9.06
C ARG A 10 28.17 -4.27 -8.37
N ALA A 11 28.36 -4.48 -7.06
CA ALA A 11 29.37 -3.75 -6.29
C ALA A 11 30.80 -4.07 -6.78
N GLN A 12 31.10 -5.34 -7.05
CA GLN A 12 32.42 -5.76 -7.54
C GLN A 12 32.74 -5.18 -8.92
N THR A 13 31.74 -4.98 -9.77
CA THR A 13 31.91 -4.39 -11.11
C THR A 13 31.87 -2.85 -11.11
N GLY A 14 31.73 -2.20 -9.94
CA GLY A 14 31.64 -0.74 -9.85
C GLY A 14 30.41 -0.16 -10.55
N ASN A 15 29.31 -0.92 -10.65
CA ASN A 15 28.09 -0.53 -11.35
C ASN A 15 26.87 -0.68 -10.42
N PRO A 16 26.77 0.12 -9.34
CA PRO A 16 25.68 0.02 -8.39
C PRO A 16 24.35 0.44 -9.01
N ILE A 17 23.25 -0.04 -8.44
CA ILE A 17 21.90 0.46 -8.76
C ILE A 17 21.78 1.88 -8.20
N ARG A 18 21.46 2.84 -9.05
CA ARG A 18 21.29 4.25 -8.68
C ARG A 18 19.82 4.54 -8.38
N ILE A 19 19.58 5.08 -7.20
CA ILE A 19 18.23 5.31 -6.68
C ILE A 19 17.98 6.79 -6.48
N GLY A 20 16.83 7.26 -6.94
CA GLY A 20 16.23 8.52 -6.52
C GLY A 20 15.11 8.24 -5.52
N LEU A 21 15.13 8.91 -4.36
CA LEU A 21 14.05 8.84 -3.38
C LEU A 21 13.32 10.17 -3.30
N VAL A 22 11.99 10.14 -3.41
CA VAL A 22 11.15 11.34 -3.23
C VAL A 22 10.28 11.16 -1.98
N GLY A 23 10.43 12.08 -1.03
CA GLY A 23 9.72 12.05 0.25
C GLY A 23 10.52 11.33 1.35
N VAL A 24 10.93 12.09 2.36
CA VAL A 24 11.71 11.61 3.51
C VAL A 24 10.83 11.55 4.75
N GLY A 25 9.61 11.05 4.59
CA GLY A 25 8.71 10.70 5.68
C GLY A 25 9.21 9.50 6.50
N LYS A 26 8.33 8.87 7.30
CA LYS A 26 8.69 7.69 8.11
C LYS A 26 9.23 6.56 7.24
N PHE A 27 8.54 6.25 6.14
CA PHE A 27 8.91 5.20 5.20
C PHE A 27 10.30 5.45 4.58
N GLY A 28 10.47 6.61 3.92
CA GLY A 28 11.75 6.99 3.30
C GLY A 28 12.90 7.06 4.30
N THR A 29 12.68 7.60 5.50
CA THR A 29 13.71 7.63 6.57
C THR A 29 14.12 6.22 7.00
N MET A 30 13.18 5.28 7.15
CA MET A 30 13.51 3.89 7.48
C MET A 30 14.34 3.23 6.38
N PHE A 31 13.97 3.44 5.11
CA PHE A 31 14.76 2.94 3.99
C PHE A 31 16.16 3.54 3.97
N LEU A 32 16.31 4.87 4.07
CA LEU A 32 17.61 5.53 4.08
C LEU A 32 18.52 5.08 5.24
N SER A 33 17.94 4.72 6.39
CA SER A 33 18.68 4.14 7.51
C SER A 33 19.33 2.81 7.11
N GLN A 34 18.56 1.93 6.45
CA GLN A 34 19.04 0.63 6.02
C GLN A 34 19.96 0.71 4.79
N ALA A 35 19.63 1.58 3.83
CA ALA A 35 20.33 1.74 2.54
C ALA A 35 21.82 2.04 2.69
N ARG A 36 22.23 2.66 3.82
CA ARG A 36 23.65 2.91 4.15
C ARG A 36 24.50 1.63 4.16
N THR A 37 23.89 0.50 4.49
CA THR A 37 24.55 -0.79 4.64
C THR A 37 24.28 -1.75 3.49
N MET A 38 23.50 -1.32 2.50
CA MET A 38 23.24 -2.13 1.30
C MET A 38 24.46 -2.13 0.37
N VAL A 39 24.83 -3.33 -0.09
CA VAL A 39 25.88 -3.52 -1.08
C VAL A 39 25.30 -3.37 -2.48
N GLY A 40 26.05 -2.77 -3.41
CA GLY A 40 25.65 -2.67 -4.82
C GLY A 40 24.52 -1.66 -5.09
N VAL A 41 24.24 -0.79 -4.13
CA VAL A 41 23.21 0.26 -4.21
C VAL A 41 23.83 1.62 -3.89
N HIS A 42 23.41 2.62 -4.65
CA HIS A 42 23.79 4.01 -4.48
C HIS A 42 22.52 4.86 -4.43
N ILE A 43 22.25 5.48 -3.27
CA ILE A 43 21.24 6.54 -3.19
C ILE A 43 21.87 7.78 -3.84
N LEU A 44 21.53 8.01 -5.10
CA LEU A 44 22.13 9.07 -5.90
C LEU A 44 21.48 10.42 -5.59
N GLY A 45 20.16 10.44 -5.43
CA GLY A 45 19.42 11.66 -5.14
C GLY A 45 18.32 11.45 -4.10
N ILE A 46 18.06 12.48 -3.31
CA ILE A 46 16.95 12.53 -2.37
C ILE A 46 16.26 13.88 -2.51
N ALA A 47 14.97 13.85 -2.81
CA ALA A 47 14.12 15.03 -2.94
C ALA A 47 13.09 15.11 -1.80
N ASP A 48 13.03 16.23 -1.12
CA ASP A 48 12.01 16.55 -0.12
C ASP A 48 11.78 18.07 -0.08
N LEU A 49 10.53 18.50 0.11
CA LEU A 49 10.18 19.93 0.18
C LEU A 49 10.88 20.67 1.33
N ALA A 50 11.35 19.97 2.36
CA ALA A 50 12.10 20.55 3.47
C ALA A 50 13.55 20.03 3.49
N VAL A 51 14.38 20.61 2.62
CA VAL A 51 15.76 20.15 2.36
C VAL A 51 16.62 20.14 3.63
N GLU A 52 16.56 21.19 4.45
CA GLU A 52 17.34 21.27 5.69
C GLU A 52 16.95 20.15 6.66
N ARG A 53 15.64 19.92 6.83
CA ARG A 53 15.11 18.86 7.69
C ARG A 53 15.47 17.47 7.15
N MET A 54 15.50 17.31 5.82
CA MET A 54 15.96 16.09 5.18
C MET A 54 17.44 15.83 5.49
N ALA A 55 18.30 16.85 5.37
CA ALA A 55 19.73 16.73 5.67
C ALA A 55 19.94 16.37 7.15
N GLU A 56 19.26 17.04 8.07
CA GLU A 56 19.29 16.72 9.52
C GLU A 56 18.84 15.27 9.80
N ARG A 57 17.77 14.80 9.15
CA ARG A 57 17.31 13.41 9.27
C ARG A 57 18.36 12.42 8.77
N CYS A 58 18.98 12.68 7.62
CA CYS A 58 20.04 11.82 7.09
C CYS A 58 21.23 11.72 8.07
N LEU A 59 21.67 12.85 8.61
CA LEU A 59 22.72 12.87 9.65
C LEU A 59 22.29 12.10 10.91
N GLY A 60 21.05 12.30 11.36
CA GLY A 60 20.48 11.63 12.53
C GLY A 60 20.38 10.10 12.41
N ILE A 61 20.22 9.58 11.19
CA ILE A 61 20.23 8.12 10.90
C ILE A 61 21.61 7.61 10.47
N GLY A 62 22.65 8.42 10.69
CA GLY A 62 24.07 8.03 10.61
C GLY A 62 24.74 8.23 9.24
N TRP A 63 24.15 8.99 8.33
CA TRP A 63 24.87 9.38 7.10
C TRP A 63 26.05 10.28 7.46
N ALA A 64 27.19 10.06 6.79
CA ALA A 64 28.34 10.95 6.90
C ALA A 64 28.05 12.26 6.15
N LYS A 65 28.51 13.39 6.68
CA LYS A 65 28.24 14.70 6.08
C LYS A 65 28.81 14.80 4.66
N GLU A 66 30.01 14.27 4.47
CA GLU A 66 30.72 14.27 3.19
C GLU A 66 29.97 13.46 2.11
N ARG A 67 29.11 12.52 2.52
CA ARG A 67 28.27 11.75 1.61
C ARG A 67 27.11 12.57 1.06
N LEU A 68 26.78 13.71 1.67
CA LEU A 68 25.63 14.55 1.32
C LEU A 68 26.03 15.84 0.58
N ASP A 69 27.30 15.98 0.21
CA ASP A 69 27.84 17.23 -0.34
C ASP A 69 27.68 17.36 -1.87
N ALA A 70 26.98 16.42 -2.54
CA ALA A 70 26.83 16.47 -3.99
C ALA A 70 25.94 17.65 -4.41
N THR A 71 26.39 18.39 -5.41
CA THR A 71 25.71 19.60 -5.90
C THR A 71 24.80 19.37 -7.10
N ASN A 72 24.99 18.24 -7.79
CA ASN A 72 24.22 17.83 -8.97
C ASN A 72 24.36 16.31 -9.17
N CYS A 73 23.60 15.77 -10.13
CA CYS A 73 23.69 14.34 -10.47
C CYS A 73 25.13 13.88 -10.78
N GLN A 74 25.86 14.60 -11.64
CA GLN A 74 27.15 14.12 -12.15
C GLN A 74 28.17 14.04 -11.02
N ASP A 75 28.17 15.03 -10.14
CA ASP A 75 28.97 15.06 -8.90
C ASP A 75 28.65 13.85 -8.01
N ALA A 76 27.35 13.54 -7.81
CA ALA A 76 26.92 12.36 -7.07
C ALA A 76 27.43 11.04 -7.69
N VAL A 77 27.37 10.92 -9.02
CA VAL A 77 27.85 9.73 -9.75
C VAL A 77 29.36 9.57 -9.64
N ASP A 78 30.12 10.64 -9.86
CA ASP A 78 31.58 10.59 -9.93
C ASP A 78 32.22 10.33 -8.56
N ASN A 79 31.63 10.90 -7.50
CA ASN A 79 32.17 10.84 -6.15
C ASN A 79 31.47 9.79 -5.25
N GLY A 80 30.42 9.13 -5.73
CA GLY A 80 29.61 8.20 -4.92
C GLY A 80 28.86 8.89 -3.77
N THR A 81 28.64 10.19 -3.88
CA THR A 81 27.91 11.05 -2.93
C THR A 81 26.43 11.12 -3.30
N THR A 82 25.63 11.82 -2.50
CA THR A 82 24.17 11.92 -2.65
C THR A 82 23.77 13.36 -2.84
N TRP A 83 22.97 13.63 -3.87
CA TRP A 83 22.43 14.94 -4.18
C TRP A 83 21.14 15.18 -3.41
N LEU A 84 21.15 16.18 -2.54
CA LEU A 84 19.98 16.63 -1.80
C LEU A 84 19.34 17.82 -2.49
N MET A 85 18.01 17.78 -2.65
CA MET A 85 17.27 18.80 -3.39
C MET A 85 15.82 18.94 -2.94
N GLU A 86 15.21 20.05 -3.33
CA GLU A 86 13.78 20.29 -3.13
C GLU A 86 12.95 19.70 -4.29
N ASN A 87 13.44 19.89 -5.52
CA ASN A 87 12.68 19.57 -6.74
C ASN A 87 12.97 18.14 -7.24
N ALA A 88 12.01 17.24 -7.04
CA ALA A 88 12.07 15.87 -7.54
C ALA A 88 12.10 15.77 -9.07
N GLU A 89 11.44 16.69 -9.78
CA GLU A 89 11.41 16.70 -11.24
C GLU A 89 12.81 16.90 -11.84
N GLU A 90 13.65 17.69 -11.18
CA GLU A 90 15.03 17.90 -11.62
C GLU A 90 15.82 16.59 -11.53
N MET A 91 15.68 15.85 -10.44
CA MET A 91 16.29 14.52 -10.28
C MET A 91 15.84 13.56 -11.39
N ILE A 92 14.52 13.52 -11.66
CA ILE A 92 13.92 12.63 -12.65
C ILE A 92 14.40 12.98 -14.08
N ARG A 93 14.39 14.27 -14.45
CA ARG A 93 14.80 14.73 -15.79
C ARG A 93 16.27 14.54 -16.11
N ASN A 94 17.14 14.52 -15.11
CA ASN A 94 18.57 14.31 -15.35
C ASN A 94 18.90 12.86 -15.78
N GLY A 95 17.97 11.91 -15.62
CA GLY A 95 18.12 10.55 -16.18
C GLY A 95 19.25 9.72 -15.56
N CYS A 96 19.70 10.09 -14.36
CA CYS A 96 20.87 9.48 -13.72
C CYS A 96 20.54 8.31 -12.78
N ILE A 97 19.26 8.10 -12.51
CA ILE A 97 18.76 7.06 -11.61
C ILE A 97 18.17 5.91 -12.41
N ASP A 98 18.37 4.68 -11.93
CA ASP A 98 17.78 3.48 -12.51
C ASP A 98 16.36 3.25 -11.97
N VAL A 99 16.14 3.63 -10.71
CA VAL A 99 14.90 3.41 -9.97
C VAL A 99 14.50 4.66 -9.20
N LEU A 100 13.26 5.09 -9.38
CA LEU A 100 12.59 6.09 -8.56
C LEU A 100 11.78 5.39 -7.46
N ILE A 101 11.99 5.79 -6.21
CA ILE A 101 11.14 5.41 -5.07
C ILE A 101 10.27 6.62 -4.73
N GLU A 102 8.97 6.48 -4.90
CA GLU A 102 7.98 7.52 -4.59
C GLU A 102 7.36 7.23 -3.22
N ALA A 103 7.64 8.09 -2.23
CA ALA A 103 7.27 7.92 -0.83
C ALA A 103 6.74 9.22 -0.20
N THR A 104 6.09 10.08 -0.99
CA THR A 104 5.55 11.36 -0.50
C THR A 104 4.26 11.19 0.31
N GLY A 105 3.48 10.15 0.00
CA GLY A 105 2.13 9.95 0.56
C GLY A 105 1.10 10.94 0.01
N SER A 106 1.43 11.68 -1.06
CA SER A 106 0.50 12.56 -1.77
C SER A 106 0.11 11.90 -3.09
N PRO A 107 -1.17 11.53 -3.32
CA PRO A 107 -1.59 10.91 -4.56
C PRO A 107 -1.22 11.73 -5.81
N ALA A 108 -1.44 13.05 -5.76
CA ALA A 108 -1.16 13.94 -6.88
C ALA A 108 0.33 13.99 -7.23
N ALA A 109 1.19 14.15 -6.21
CA ALA A 109 2.64 14.15 -6.42
C ALA A 109 3.12 12.79 -6.90
N GLY A 110 2.62 11.69 -6.32
CA GLY A 110 3.02 10.33 -6.69
C GLY A 110 2.67 9.97 -8.13
N ILE A 111 1.47 10.31 -8.58
CA ILE A 111 1.04 10.14 -9.98
C ILE A 111 1.94 10.96 -10.90
N HIS A 112 2.17 12.24 -10.58
CA HIS A 112 3.00 13.13 -11.38
C HIS A 112 4.43 12.59 -11.54
N HIS A 113 5.11 12.28 -10.43
CA HIS A 113 6.46 11.74 -10.44
C HIS A 113 6.55 10.41 -11.19
N CYS A 114 5.54 9.55 -11.07
CA CYS A 114 5.50 8.27 -11.77
C CYS A 114 5.42 8.45 -13.29
N LEU A 115 4.54 9.32 -13.78
CA LEU A 115 4.42 9.62 -15.20
C LEU A 115 5.73 10.18 -15.76
N MET A 116 6.35 11.14 -15.05
CA MET A 116 7.64 11.68 -15.44
C MET A 116 8.73 10.61 -15.47
N ALA A 117 8.78 9.72 -14.48
CA ALA A 117 9.75 8.62 -14.46
C ALA A 117 9.57 7.69 -15.66
N ILE A 118 8.32 7.36 -16.01
CA ILE A 118 8.02 6.53 -17.18
C ILE A 118 8.50 7.21 -18.47
N GLU A 119 8.25 8.51 -18.63
CA GLU A 119 8.73 9.29 -19.78
C GLU A 119 10.25 9.32 -19.89
N GLN A 120 10.97 9.28 -18.77
CA GLN A 120 12.43 9.27 -18.71
C GLN A 120 13.04 7.86 -18.77
N GLY A 121 12.24 6.81 -18.89
CA GLY A 121 12.76 5.45 -18.93
C GLY A 121 13.23 4.90 -17.57
N ILE A 122 12.67 5.41 -16.47
CA ILE A 122 13.08 5.07 -15.09
C ILE A 122 12.06 4.11 -14.47
N HIS A 123 12.52 3.05 -13.81
CA HIS A 123 11.64 2.14 -13.08
C HIS A 123 11.06 2.80 -11.84
N VAL A 124 9.85 2.40 -11.43
CA VAL A 124 9.15 3.02 -10.29
C VAL A 124 8.84 1.98 -9.22
N ILE A 125 9.25 2.28 -7.99
CA ILE A 125 8.75 1.63 -6.78
C ILE A 125 7.81 2.62 -6.08
N MET A 126 6.51 2.32 -6.13
CA MET A 126 5.46 3.12 -5.51
C MET A 126 5.27 2.69 -4.05
N ALA A 127 5.88 3.44 -3.12
CA ALA A 127 5.61 3.28 -1.68
C ALA A 127 4.40 4.11 -1.22
N ASN A 128 3.98 5.07 -2.03
CA ASN A 128 2.76 5.84 -1.88
C ASN A 128 1.56 5.04 -2.41
N VAL A 129 1.06 4.13 -1.55
CA VAL A 129 -0.08 3.26 -1.87
C VAL A 129 -1.35 4.09 -2.12
N GLU A 130 -1.42 5.30 -1.58
CA GLU A 130 -2.50 6.24 -1.81
C GLU A 130 -2.57 6.66 -3.29
N ALA A 131 -1.43 6.87 -3.95
CA ALA A 131 -1.36 7.08 -5.40
C ALA A 131 -1.73 5.82 -6.20
N ASP A 132 -1.27 4.64 -5.74
CA ASP A 132 -1.56 3.35 -6.36
C ASP A 132 -3.07 3.04 -6.40
N VAL A 133 -3.80 3.25 -5.30
CA VAL A 133 -5.24 2.96 -5.32
C VAL A 133 -6.06 3.97 -6.12
N VAL A 134 -5.52 5.16 -6.38
CA VAL A 134 -6.17 6.17 -7.23
C VAL A 134 -6.01 5.85 -8.72
N ALA A 135 -4.80 5.46 -9.14
CA ALA A 135 -4.45 5.36 -10.57
C ALA A 135 -3.48 4.21 -10.94
N GLY A 136 -3.08 3.38 -9.98
CA GLY A 136 -2.06 2.35 -10.09
C GLY A 136 -2.21 1.42 -11.30
N PRO A 137 -3.40 0.83 -11.59
CA PRO A 137 -3.58 -0.03 -12.76
C PRO A 137 -3.16 0.63 -14.08
N LEU A 138 -3.53 1.91 -14.26
CA LEU A 138 -3.16 2.69 -15.44
C LEU A 138 -1.67 3.03 -15.45
N LEU A 139 -1.10 3.45 -14.31
CA LEU A 139 0.32 3.75 -14.18
C LEU A 139 1.19 2.52 -14.49
N ALA A 140 0.82 1.36 -13.96
CA ALA A 140 1.51 0.10 -14.21
C ALA A 140 1.43 -0.31 -15.69
N ARG A 141 0.26 -0.15 -16.32
CA ARG A 141 0.08 -0.39 -17.77
C ARG A 141 0.94 0.54 -18.62
N LYS A 142 1.02 1.82 -18.27
CA LYS A 142 1.90 2.80 -18.95
C LYS A 142 3.38 2.42 -18.79
N ALA A 143 3.82 2.07 -17.59
CA ALA A 143 5.19 1.62 -17.34
C ALA A 143 5.52 0.35 -18.14
N GLN A 144 4.65 -0.66 -18.12
CA GLN A 144 4.81 -1.89 -18.88
C GLN A 144 4.91 -1.62 -20.39
N SER A 145 4.07 -0.72 -20.91
CA SER A 145 4.08 -0.33 -22.32
C SER A 145 5.39 0.35 -22.74
N ALA A 146 6.06 1.02 -21.80
CA ALA A 146 7.38 1.61 -21.98
C ALA A 146 8.54 0.62 -21.74
N GLY A 147 8.27 -0.65 -21.42
CA GLY A 147 9.29 -1.64 -21.07
C GLY A 147 9.91 -1.43 -19.68
N LEU A 148 9.21 -0.72 -18.79
CA LEU A 148 9.64 -0.39 -17.44
C LEU A 148 8.86 -1.20 -16.40
N VAL A 149 9.44 -1.33 -15.22
CA VAL A 149 8.79 -1.97 -14.08
C VAL A 149 8.16 -0.91 -13.18
N TYR A 150 6.86 -1.06 -12.94
CA TYR A 150 6.14 -0.45 -11.81
C TYR A 150 5.98 -1.50 -10.73
N SER A 151 6.29 -1.16 -9.48
CA SER A 151 6.22 -2.10 -8.35
C SER A 151 5.67 -1.43 -7.10
N LEU A 152 4.83 -2.15 -6.37
CA LEU A 152 4.56 -1.88 -4.96
C LEU A 152 5.84 -2.09 -4.13
N ALA A 153 5.88 -1.47 -2.96
CA ALA A 153 7.05 -1.46 -2.08
C ALA A 153 7.07 -2.65 -1.10
N TRP A 154 7.96 -3.61 -1.31
CA TRP A 154 8.16 -4.76 -0.43
C TRP A 154 8.66 -4.32 0.94
N GLY A 155 8.06 -4.88 1.98
CA GLY A 155 8.18 -4.38 3.35
C GLY A 155 6.93 -3.66 3.84
N ASP A 156 6.15 -3.07 2.94
CA ASP A 156 4.76 -2.67 3.21
C ASP A 156 3.81 -3.86 3.02
N GLN A 157 2.65 -3.87 3.68
CA GLN A 157 1.76 -5.04 3.66
C GLN A 157 1.27 -5.44 2.26
N PRO A 158 0.87 -4.53 1.35
CA PRO A 158 0.34 -4.93 0.05
C PRO A 158 1.29 -5.82 -0.76
N ALA A 159 2.57 -5.45 -0.85
CA ALA A 159 3.58 -6.23 -1.57
C ALA A 159 3.87 -7.58 -0.89
N LEU A 160 3.88 -7.63 0.44
CA LEU A 160 4.04 -8.88 1.18
C LEU A 160 2.87 -9.83 0.99
N ILE A 161 1.65 -9.29 0.92
CA ILE A 161 0.46 -10.07 0.65
C ILE A 161 0.46 -10.57 -0.80
N CYS A 162 0.91 -9.75 -1.76
CA CYS A 162 1.11 -10.18 -3.13
C CYS A 162 2.08 -11.37 -3.21
N GLU A 163 3.18 -11.35 -2.46
CA GLU A 163 4.12 -12.48 -2.38
C GLU A 163 3.46 -13.75 -1.81
N HIS A 164 2.65 -13.64 -0.74
CA HIS A 164 1.92 -14.78 -0.20
C HIS A 164 0.96 -15.39 -1.23
N ILE A 165 0.25 -14.55 -1.98
CA ILE A 165 -0.69 -14.98 -3.01
C ILE A 165 0.05 -15.64 -4.18
N ASP A 166 1.15 -15.02 -4.63
CA ASP A 166 1.98 -15.53 -5.72
C ASP A 166 2.59 -16.90 -5.37
N TRP A 167 3.13 -17.03 -4.14
CA TRP A 167 3.60 -18.32 -3.61
C TRP A 167 2.48 -19.36 -3.63
N ALA A 168 1.31 -19.04 -3.07
CA ALA A 168 0.21 -19.99 -2.93
C ALA A 168 -0.23 -20.53 -4.30
N ARG A 169 -0.44 -19.63 -5.27
CA ARG A 169 -0.85 -19.99 -6.63
C ARG A 169 0.25 -20.70 -7.40
N THR A 170 1.50 -20.31 -7.23
CA THR A 170 2.65 -21.01 -7.82
C THR A 170 2.76 -22.46 -7.33
N CYS A 171 2.42 -22.71 -6.06
CA CYS A 171 2.32 -24.06 -5.51
C CYS A 171 1.05 -24.83 -5.90
N GLY A 172 0.11 -24.19 -6.62
CA GLY A 172 -1.16 -24.81 -7.02
C GLY A 172 -2.22 -24.83 -5.93
N PHE A 173 -2.11 -23.99 -4.90
CA PHE A 173 -3.16 -23.83 -3.89
C PHE A 173 -4.20 -22.80 -4.34
N ASP A 174 -5.45 -23.05 -3.93
CA ASP A 174 -6.53 -22.07 -4.07
C ASP A 174 -6.44 -21.03 -2.96
N VAL A 175 -6.34 -19.75 -3.32
CA VAL A 175 -6.34 -18.65 -2.35
C VAL A 175 -7.77 -18.35 -1.95
N VAL A 176 -8.08 -18.57 -0.68
CA VAL A 176 -9.41 -18.35 -0.09
C VAL A 176 -9.52 -16.91 0.39
N CYS A 177 -8.51 -16.44 1.11
CA CYS A 177 -8.43 -15.10 1.65
C CYS A 177 -6.97 -14.68 1.79
N ALA A 178 -6.67 -13.40 1.60
CA ALA A 178 -5.36 -12.86 1.95
C ALA A 178 -5.52 -11.47 2.59
N GLY A 179 -4.61 -11.10 3.48
CA GLY A 179 -4.86 -9.92 4.28
C GLY A 179 -3.79 -9.55 5.29
N LYS A 180 -4.17 -8.68 6.22
CA LYS A 180 -3.35 -8.21 7.33
C LYS A 180 -4.12 -8.23 8.63
N GLY A 181 -3.41 -8.05 9.75
CA GLY A 181 -4.07 -7.61 10.97
C GLY A 181 -3.93 -6.10 11.18
N THR A 182 -4.78 -5.57 12.05
CA THR A 182 -4.69 -4.18 12.52
C THR A 182 -5.37 -4.03 13.87
N ARG A 183 -5.17 -2.90 14.54
CA ARG A 183 -5.97 -2.52 15.70
C ARG A 183 -7.24 -1.83 15.24
N HIS A 184 -8.38 -2.51 15.31
CA HIS A 184 -9.66 -1.96 14.85
C HIS A 184 -10.80 -2.20 15.83
N HIS A 185 -11.80 -1.33 15.78
CA HIS A 185 -13.10 -1.55 16.39
C HIS A 185 -14.15 -0.81 15.53
N PRO A 186 -15.40 -1.31 15.38
CA PRO A 186 -16.40 -0.68 14.52
C PRO A 186 -16.69 0.80 14.81
N THR A 187 -16.40 1.28 16.02
CA THR A 187 -16.55 2.70 16.39
C THR A 187 -15.40 3.59 15.92
N PHE A 188 -14.26 3.01 15.54
CA PHE A 188 -13.05 3.75 15.20
C PHE A 188 -13.13 4.49 13.87
N CYS A 189 -14.06 4.13 12.98
CA CYS A 189 -14.30 4.87 11.74
C CYS A 189 -14.63 6.36 11.99
N GLN A 190 -15.10 6.72 13.19
CA GLN A 190 -15.36 8.10 13.62
C GLN A 190 -14.15 8.78 14.28
N SER A 191 -13.03 8.09 14.43
CA SER A 191 -11.83 8.64 15.04
C SER A 191 -11.32 9.84 14.25
N THR A 192 -10.79 10.82 14.96
CA THR A 192 -10.19 12.04 14.42
C THR A 192 -8.74 12.17 14.89
N PRO A 193 -7.94 13.09 14.31
CA PRO A 193 -6.60 13.40 14.81
C PRO A 193 -6.55 13.75 16.31
N GLN A 194 -7.66 14.19 16.90
CA GLN A 194 -7.75 14.51 18.33
C GLN A 194 -7.96 13.27 19.22
N THR A 195 -8.57 12.19 18.70
CA THR A 195 -8.87 10.98 19.47
C THR A 195 -7.85 9.86 19.28
N VAL A 196 -7.01 9.97 18.25
CA VAL A 196 -6.17 8.88 17.75
C VAL A 196 -5.26 8.25 18.80
N TRP A 197 -4.57 9.04 19.65
CA TRP A 197 -3.55 8.48 20.56
C TRP A 197 -4.13 7.52 21.60
N ASN A 198 -5.29 7.88 22.16
CA ASN A 198 -6.01 7.01 23.11
C ASN A 198 -6.45 5.71 22.43
N LEU A 199 -6.95 5.79 21.19
CA LEU A 199 -7.43 4.62 20.46
C LEU A 199 -6.29 3.75 19.93
N TYR A 200 -5.18 4.36 19.52
CA TYR A 200 -3.98 3.68 19.04
C TYR A 200 -3.22 2.96 20.17
N GLY A 201 -3.41 3.42 21.41
CA GLY A 201 -2.76 2.91 22.61
C GLY A 201 -1.37 3.51 22.84
N LEU A 202 -1.18 4.79 22.50
CA LEU A 202 0.07 5.52 22.68
C LEU A 202 -0.17 6.75 23.55
N ASP A 203 0.75 7.04 24.47
CA ASP A 203 0.70 8.28 25.26
C ASP A 203 0.90 9.51 24.33
N PRO A 204 0.03 10.53 24.40
CA PRO A 204 0.16 11.71 23.56
C PRO A 204 1.51 12.43 23.66
N GLN A 205 2.17 12.43 24.83
CA GLN A 205 3.48 13.06 25.01
C GLN A 205 4.58 12.29 24.28
N ASP A 206 4.48 10.96 24.23
CA ASP A 206 5.43 10.13 23.48
C ASP A 206 5.21 10.27 21.97
N ALA A 207 3.95 10.42 21.53
CA ALA A 207 3.63 10.73 20.14
C ALA A 207 4.23 12.08 19.70
N GLU A 208 4.13 13.11 20.54
CA GLU A 208 4.70 14.43 20.30
C GLU A 208 6.24 14.37 20.24
N ARG A 209 6.89 13.72 21.20
CA ARG A 209 8.35 13.50 21.20
C ARG A 209 8.83 12.75 19.97
N GLY A 210 8.03 11.80 19.48
CA GLY A 210 8.31 11.04 18.26
C GLY A 210 8.06 11.81 16.97
N GLY A 211 7.53 13.04 17.03
CA GLY A 211 7.16 13.83 15.86
C GLY A 211 6.08 13.15 14.99
N MET A 212 5.18 12.40 15.63
CA MET A 212 4.18 11.60 14.91
C MET A 212 3.06 12.50 14.37
N ASN A 213 2.66 12.26 13.11
CA ASN A 213 1.57 13.01 12.49
C ASN A 213 0.21 12.40 12.90
N PRO A 214 -0.63 13.09 13.67
CA PRO A 214 -1.89 12.51 14.16
C PRO A 214 -2.87 12.17 13.04
N LYS A 215 -2.86 12.91 11.92
CA LYS A 215 -3.73 12.62 10.77
C LYS A 215 -3.34 11.30 10.10
N MET A 216 -2.04 11.09 9.86
CA MET A 216 -1.52 9.81 9.34
C MET A 216 -1.82 8.67 10.30
N PHE A 217 -1.60 8.84 11.61
CA PHE A 217 -1.90 7.77 12.56
C PHE A 217 -3.39 7.46 12.67
N ASN A 218 -4.24 8.47 12.45
CA ASN A 218 -5.68 8.29 12.50
C ASN A 218 -6.19 7.45 11.32
N SER A 219 -5.54 7.52 10.15
CA SER A 219 -5.91 6.67 9.01
C SER A 219 -5.63 5.18 9.25
N PHE A 220 -4.68 4.85 10.14
CA PHE A 220 -4.50 3.46 10.61
C PHE A 220 -5.65 3.00 11.51
N VAL A 221 -6.16 3.90 12.36
CA VAL A 221 -7.18 3.59 13.38
C VAL A 221 -8.58 3.53 12.75
N ASP A 222 -8.92 4.49 11.90
CA ASP A 222 -10.26 4.63 11.33
C ASP A 222 -10.58 3.60 10.23
N GLY A 223 -9.61 2.78 9.85
CA GLY A 223 -9.73 1.74 8.83
C GLY A 223 -9.35 2.19 7.42
N SER A 224 -9.10 3.49 7.19
CA SER A 224 -8.80 4.03 5.85
C SER A 224 -7.56 3.37 5.25
N LYS A 225 -6.46 3.28 6.01
CA LYS A 225 -5.24 2.65 5.51
C LYS A 225 -5.42 1.16 5.21
N SER A 226 -6.24 0.48 6.01
CA SER A 226 -6.58 -0.92 5.76
C SER A 226 -7.37 -1.09 4.45
N ALA A 227 -8.33 -0.21 4.18
CA ALA A 227 -9.07 -0.20 2.92
C ALA A 227 -8.15 0.10 1.72
N ILE A 228 -7.25 1.08 1.84
CA ILE A 228 -6.26 1.44 0.82
C ILE A 228 -5.36 0.23 0.51
N GLU A 229 -4.75 -0.37 1.52
CA GLU A 229 -3.83 -1.48 1.33
C GLU A 229 -4.51 -2.72 0.73
N MET A 230 -5.73 -3.07 1.19
CA MET A 230 -6.46 -4.20 0.61
C MET A 230 -6.97 -3.91 -0.81
N THR A 231 -7.24 -2.64 -1.14
CA THR A 231 -7.55 -2.23 -2.51
C THR A 231 -6.36 -2.44 -3.44
N ALA A 232 -5.16 -2.04 -3.02
CA ALA A 232 -3.93 -2.30 -3.76
C ALA A 232 -3.71 -3.81 -3.96
N VAL A 233 -3.94 -4.63 -2.92
CA VAL A 233 -3.86 -6.10 -3.03
C VAL A 233 -4.87 -6.64 -4.05
N CYS A 234 -6.15 -6.27 -4.00
CA CYS A 234 -7.15 -6.69 -4.98
C CYS A 234 -6.70 -6.38 -6.42
N ASN A 235 -6.28 -5.14 -6.65
CA ASN A 235 -5.87 -4.65 -7.96
C ASN A 235 -4.60 -5.34 -8.50
N ALA A 236 -3.70 -5.78 -7.60
CA ALA A 236 -2.45 -6.48 -7.91
C ALA A 236 -2.50 -8.01 -7.87
N SER A 237 -3.65 -8.60 -7.52
CA SER A 237 -3.78 -10.05 -7.37
C SER A 237 -4.99 -10.66 -8.07
N GLY A 238 -5.96 -9.84 -8.51
CA GLY A 238 -7.22 -10.34 -9.05
C GLY A 238 -8.13 -10.98 -8.00
N LEU A 239 -7.82 -10.81 -6.71
CA LEU A 239 -8.81 -11.02 -5.65
C LEU A 239 -9.87 -9.92 -5.71
N THR A 240 -11.11 -10.24 -5.35
CA THR A 240 -12.22 -9.28 -5.36
C THR A 240 -12.58 -8.86 -3.95
N PRO A 241 -12.95 -7.59 -3.71
CA PRO A 241 -13.37 -7.14 -2.39
C PRO A 241 -14.77 -7.70 -2.06
N GLN A 242 -15.09 -7.79 -0.77
CA GLN A 242 -16.45 -8.10 -0.33
C GLN A 242 -17.41 -6.93 -0.65
N GLU A 243 -18.69 -7.23 -0.90
CA GLU A 243 -19.70 -6.22 -1.27
C GLU A 243 -19.79 -5.07 -0.25
N ASP A 244 -19.75 -5.41 1.03
CA ASP A 244 -19.82 -4.44 2.13
C ASP A 244 -18.44 -3.95 2.62
N GLY A 245 -17.37 -4.29 1.91
CA GLY A 245 -15.98 -3.98 2.29
C GLY A 245 -15.43 -4.88 3.38
N LEU A 246 -14.36 -4.42 4.04
CA LEU A 246 -13.65 -5.18 5.07
C LEU A 246 -14.50 -5.35 6.34
N GLY A 247 -14.54 -6.57 6.89
CA GLY A 247 -15.34 -6.93 8.06
C GLY A 247 -14.64 -6.72 9.41
N PHE A 248 -13.30 -6.68 9.42
CA PHE A 248 -12.50 -6.56 10.65
C PHE A 248 -12.82 -7.61 11.75
N PRO A 249 -13.02 -8.91 11.41
CA PRO A 249 -13.29 -9.92 12.43
C PRO A 249 -12.13 -10.01 13.44
N PRO A 250 -12.42 -10.07 14.75
CA PRO A 250 -11.39 -10.43 15.74
C PRO A 250 -10.87 -11.84 15.47
N ALA A 251 -9.55 -11.99 15.34
CA ALA A 251 -8.94 -13.31 15.16
C ALA A 251 -7.47 -13.30 15.60
N SER A 252 -7.07 -14.34 16.32
CA SER A 252 -5.66 -14.61 16.59
C SER A 252 -4.96 -15.17 15.33
N CYS A 253 -3.63 -15.17 15.33
CA CYS A 253 -2.84 -15.83 14.29
C CYS A 253 -3.17 -17.32 14.11
N ARG A 254 -3.73 -17.98 15.14
CA ARG A 254 -4.09 -19.40 15.13
C ARG A 254 -5.47 -19.67 14.56
N GLU A 255 -6.35 -18.68 14.61
CA GLU A 255 -7.76 -18.81 14.19
C GLU A 255 -7.99 -18.34 12.76
N LEU A 256 -6.97 -17.83 12.06
CA LEU A 256 -7.08 -17.28 10.71
C LEU A 256 -7.78 -18.24 9.73
N ALA A 257 -7.42 -19.52 9.73
CA ALA A 257 -8.04 -20.52 8.86
C ALA A 257 -9.51 -20.80 9.21
N GLN A 258 -9.87 -20.67 10.49
CA GLN A 258 -11.24 -20.88 10.99
C GLN A 258 -12.13 -19.67 10.73
N VAL A 259 -11.61 -18.45 10.90
CA VAL A 259 -12.37 -17.20 10.77
C VAL A 259 -12.45 -16.75 9.31
N CYS A 260 -11.32 -16.68 8.62
CA CYS A 260 -11.21 -16.15 7.26
C CYS A 260 -11.47 -17.24 6.20
N LYS A 261 -12.66 -17.86 6.29
CA LYS A 261 -13.24 -18.76 5.28
C LYS A 261 -14.70 -18.37 4.98
N PRO A 262 -15.33 -18.91 3.92
CA PRO A 262 -16.70 -18.53 3.56
C PRO A 262 -17.74 -18.84 4.63
N HIS A 263 -18.82 -18.05 4.66
CA HIS A 263 -19.94 -18.26 5.57
C HIS A 263 -20.56 -19.66 5.47
N PHE A 264 -20.66 -20.23 4.27
CA PHE A 264 -21.22 -21.58 4.09
C PHE A 264 -20.35 -22.69 4.69
N ASP A 265 -19.07 -22.41 4.97
CA ASP A 265 -18.13 -23.29 5.67
C ASP A 265 -17.86 -22.82 7.12
N GLY A 266 -18.69 -21.91 7.65
CA GLY A 266 -18.69 -21.47 9.04
C GLY A 266 -17.76 -20.30 9.38
N GLY A 267 -17.17 -19.63 8.38
CA GLY A 267 -16.38 -18.42 8.57
C GLY A 267 -17.17 -17.12 8.35
N VAL A 268 -16.45 -16.04 8.08
CA VAL A 268 -17.02 -14.68 7.96
C VAL A 268 -17.02 -14.10 6.55
N LEU A 269 -16.44 -14.80 5.57
CA LEU A 269 -16.28 -14.25 4.23
C LEU A 269 -17.54 -14.46 3.38
N SER A 270 -17.89 -13.44 2.59
CA SER A 270 -18.97 -13.53 1.61
C SER A 270 -18.68 -14.51 0.47
N HIS A 271 -17.42 -14.65 0.06
CA HIS A 271 -16.97 -15.54 -1.01
C HIS A 271 -15.49 -15.94 -0.84
N VAL A 272 -15.03 -16.91 -1.63
CA VAL A 272 -13.60 -17.26 -1.74
C VAL A 272 -12.89 -16.29 -2.70
N GLY A 273 -11.59 -16.12 -2.53
CA GLY A 273 -10.80 -15.25 -3.41
C GLY A 273 -10.97 -13.77 -3.08
N THR A 274 -11.04 -13.43 -1.79
CA THR A 274 -11.22 -12.06 -1.30
C THR A 274 -10.07 -11.58 -0.43
N THR A 275 -10.03 -10.27 -0.15
CA THR A 275 -9.23 -9.71 0.94
C THR A 275 -10.04 -9.55 2.22
N GLU A 276 -9.38 -9.62 3.38
CA GLU A 276 -9.95 -9.29 4.68
C GLU A 276 -8.86 -8.73 5.61
N VAL A 277 -9.25 -7.98 6.63
CA VAL A 277 -8.36 -7.52 7.70
C VAL A 277 -8.84 -8.07 9.03
N VAL A 278 -7.96 -8.65 9.85
CA VAL A 278 -8.35 -9.15 11.18
C VAL A 278 -8.07 -8.12 12.26
N SER A 279 -8.95 -8.02 13.24
CA SER A 279 -8.79 -7.08 14.36
C SER A 279 -7.99 -7.68 15.50
N SER A 280 -7.07 -6.89 16.07
CA SER A 280 -6.37 -7.17 17.32
C SER A 280 -7.22 -6.91 18.58
N LEU A 281 -8.50 -6.58 18.41
CA LEU A 281 -9.46 -6.30 19.47
C LEU A 281 -10.72 -7.13 19.27
N ASN A 282 -11.23 -7.68 20.36
CA ASN A 282 -12.58 -8.20 20.44
C ASN A 282 -13.60 -7.04 20.40
N TYR A 283 -14.87 -7.38 20.18
CA TYR A 283 -15.96 -6.40 20.14
C TYR A 283 -16.22 -5.70 21.48
N ASP A 284 -15.74 -6.25 22.60
CA ASP A 284 -15.76 -5.60 23.91
C ASP A 284 -14.50 -4.74 24.18
N MET A 285 -13.67 -4.53 23.16
CA MET A 285 -12.38 -3.84 23.18
C MET A 285 -11.28 -4.54 24.00
N SER A 286 -11.49 -5.76 24.48
CA SER A 286 -10.39 -6.57 25.03
C SER A 286 -9.41 -6.98 23.92
N PRO A 287 -8.11 -7.13 24.22
CA PRO A 287 -7.14 -7.57 23.23
C PRO A 287 -7.41 -9.03 22.81
N VAL A 288 -7.16 -9.33 21.54
CA VAL A 288 -7.09 -10.72 21.05
C VAL A 288 -5.72 -11.30 21.41
N GLU A 289 -5.67 -12.54 21.91
CA GLU A 289 -4.40 -13.23 22.19
C GLU A 289 -3.69 -13.58 20.88
N ASP A 290 -2.35 -13.53 20.85
CA ASP A 290 -1.55 -13.82 19.65
C ASP A 290 -2.06 -13.07 18.40
N ASP A 291 -2.38 -11.77 18.55
CA ASP A 291 -2.94 -10.96 17.46
C ASP A 291 -1.94 -10.71 16.31
N LEU A 292 -2.48 -10.35 15.14
CA LEU A 292 -1.70 -10.09 13.92
C LEU A 292 -1.60 -8.59 13.60
N ARG A 293 -1.71 -7.67 14.57
CA ARG A 293 -1.78 -6.19 14.33
C ARG A 293 -0.75 -5.65 13.34
N PHE A 294 0.45 -6.22 13.32
CA PHE A 294 1.54 -5.79 12.46
C PHE A 294 1.86 -6.78 11.34
N GLY A 295 1.10 -7.86 11.19
CA GLY A 295 1.41 -8.96 10.30
C GLY A 295 0.55 -9.02 9.05
N THR A 296 0.85 -10.01 8.21
CA THR A 296 0.10 -10.38 7.01
C THR A 296 -0.22 -11.86 7.00
N PHE A 297 -1.24 -12.28 6.25
CA PHE A 297 -1.62 -13.69 6.17
C PHE A 297 -2.19 -14.07 4.79
N VAL A 298 -2.20 -15.37 4.55
CA VAL A 298 -2.95 -16.02 3.47
C VAL A 298 -3.63 -17.28 4.00
N VAL A 299 -4.90 -17.45 3.65
CA VAL A 299 -5.66 -18.68 3.84
C VAL A 299 -5.80 -19.37 2.50
N VAL A 300 -5.41 -20.64 2.46
CA VAL A 300 -5.43 -21.47 1.27
C VAL A 300 -6.29 -22.71 1.48
N THR A 301 -6.72 -23.30 0.37
CA THR A 301 -7.30 -24.65 0.34
C THR A 301 -6.75 -25.42 -0.86
N SER A 302 -7.12 -26.69 -0.95
CA SER A 302 -6.85 -27.56 -2.09
C SER A 302 -8.07 -28.46 -2.26
N ASP A 303 -8.40 -28.88 -3.48
CA ASP A 303 -9.43 -29.90 -3.75
C ASP A 303 -8.99 -31.32 -3.35
N ASN A 304 -7.68 -31.53 -3.15
CA ASN A 304 -7.08 -32.83 -2.89
C ASN A 304 -7.09 -33.19 -1.39
N ASN A 305 -7.83 -34.24 -1.03
CA ASN A 305 -7.91 -34.74 0.34
C ASN A 305 -6.56 -35.16 0.93
N TYR A 306 -5.62 -35.65 0.10
CA TYR A 306 -4.27 -35.97 0.57
C TYR A 306 -3.54 -34.70 1.02
N VAL A 307 -3.63 -33.62 0.24
CA VAL A 307 -3.02 -32.32 0.57
C VAL A 307 -3.62 -31.74 1.85
N ARG A 308 -4.96 -31.74 1.98
CA ARG A 308 -5.66 -31.31 3.21
C ARG A 308 -5.20 -32.06 4.45
N ARG A 309 -5.03 -33.39 4.33
CA ARG A 309 -4.49 -34.21 5.42
C ARG A 309 -3.06 -33.83 5.76
N CYS A 310 -2.21 -33.57 4.75
CA CYS A 310 -0.84 -33.13 4.98
C CYS A 310 -0.75 -31.80 5.71
N PHE A 311 -1.70 -30.87 5.53
CA PHE A 311 -1.71 -29.62 6.31
C PHE A 311 -1.67 -29.90 7.82
N GLY A 312 -2.52 -30.83 8.30
CA GLY A 312 -2.54 -31.23 9.70
C GLY A 312 -1.33 -32.05 10.14
N GLU A 313 -0.83 -32.95 9.29
CA GLU A 313 0.32 -33.83 9.62
C GLU A 313 1.62 -33.05 9.88
N TYR A 314 1.79 -31.89 9.25
CA TYR A 314 2.98 -31.03 9.41
C TYR A 314 2.77 -29.83 10.34
N GLY A 315 1.68 -29.82 11.11
CA GLY A 315 1.42 -28.78 12.13
C GLY A 315 1.09 -27.40 11.54
N MET A 316 0.60 -27.34 10.30
CA MET A 316 0.12 -26.08 9.73
C MET A 316 -1.14 -25.62 10.49
N GLN A 317 -1.41 -24.31 10.49
CA GLN A 317 -2.58 -23.76 11.16
C GLN A 317 -3.82 -24.03 10.32
N VAL A 318 -4.60 -25.04 10.70
CA VAL A 318 -5.80 -25.47 9.96
C VAL A 318 -7.08 -25.12 10.70
N ASP A 319 -8.17 -25.03 9.95
CA ASP A 319 -9.51 -24.99 10.54
C ASP A 319 -9.90 -26.37 11.14
N GLU A 320 -11.02 -26.42 11.86
CA GLU A 320 -11.47 -27.66 12.52
C GLU A 320 -11.65 -28.86 11.56
N THR A 321 -11.89 -28.59 10.27
CA THR A 321 -12.08 -29.61 9.25
C THR A 321 -10.80 -30.07 8.56
N GLY A 322 -9.69 -29.32 8.73
CA GLY A 322 -8.44 -29.53 7.97
C GLY A 322 -8.52 -29.11 6.50
N ARG A 323 -9.61 -28.47 6.08
CA ARG A 323 -9.83 -28.05 4.67
C ARG A 323 -9.11 -26.74 4.36
N TYR A 324 -9.05 -25.84 5.33
CA TYR A 324 -8.43 -24.53 5.20
C TYR A 324 -7.14 -24.50 6.00
N CYS A 325 -6.11 -23.86 5.44
CA CYS A 325 -4.82 -23.70 6.07
C CYS A 325 -4.40 -22.23 5.99
N ALA A 326 -3.88 -21.68 7.09
CA ALA A 326 -3.34 -20.33 7.14
C ALA A 326 -1.81 -20.35 7.25
N LEU A 327 -1.16 -19.46 6.50
CA LEU A 327 0.19 -19.00 6.76
C LEU A 327 0.14 -17.52 7.11
N PHE A 328 1.00 -17.10 8.02
CA PHE A 328 1.10 -15.71 8.42
C PHE A 328 2.55 -15.29 8.65
N ARG A 329 2.78 -14.00 8.44
CA ARG A 329 3.99 -13.29 8.81
C ARG A 329 3.63 -12.37 9.97
N PRO A 330 4.22 -12.50 11.17
CA PRO A 330 3.76 -11.81 12.38
C PRO A 330 4.01 -10.30 12.37
N SER A 331 4.98 -9.84 11.59
CA SER A 331 5.35 -8.44 11.46
C SER A 331 5.87 -8.11 10.07
N HIS A 332 5.82 -6.84 9.69
CA HIS A 332 6.48 -6.27 8.51
C HIS A 332 7.40 -5.11 8.97
N MET A 333 8.48 -4.83 8.26
CA MET A 333 9.47 -3.81 8.65
C MET A 333 9.47 -2.57 7.75
N ILE A 334 8.43 -2.38 6.95
CA ILE A 334 8.17 -1.14 6.19
C ILE A 334 9.40 -0.81 5.31
N GLY A 335 9.96 0.40 5.42
CA GLY A 335 11.07 0.85 4.60
C GLY A 335 12.39 0.10 4.86
N LEU A 336 12.54 -0.59 6.00
CA LEU A 336 13.77 -1.35 6.30
C LEU A 336 13.95 -2.56 5.37
N GLU A 337 12.87 -3.00 4.73
CA GLU A 337 12.84 -4.20 3.89
C GLU A 337 12.77 -3.88 2.38
N LEU A 338 12.64 -2.61 2.03
CA LEU A 338 12.48 -2.12 0.66
C LEU A 338 13.61 -2.52 -0.30
N GLY A 339 14.77 -2.88 0.24
CA GLY A 339 15.90 -3.39 -0.54
C GLY A 339 15.55 -4.61 -1.40
N ILE A 340 14.51 -5.38 -1.04
CA ILE A 340 14.00 -6.50 -1.86
C ILE A 340 13.41 -5.99 -3.18
N SER A 341 12.54 -4.98 -3.15
CA SER A 341 11.98 -4.38 -4.38
C SER A 341 13.06 -3.74 -5.23
N VAL A 342 13.98 -2.98 -4.61
CA VAL A 342 15.12 -2.38 -5.31
C VAL A 342 15.90 -3.42 -6.11
N ALA A 343 16.27 -4.52 -5.46
CA ALA A 343 17.04 -5.57 -6.09
C ALA A 343 16.23 -6.35 -7.14
N SER A 344 14.95 -6.66 -6.87
CA SER A 344 14.08 -7.39 -7.79
C SER A 344 13.85 -6.61 -9.09
N VAL A 345 13.45 -5.33 -8.94
CA VAL A 345 13.18 -4.43 -10.06
C VAL A 345 14.43 -4.23 -10.91
N ALA A 346 15.54 -3.81 -10.32
CA ALA A 346 16.72 -3.40 -11.09
C ALA A 346 17.57 -4.58 -11.61
N LEU A 347 17.47 -5.77 -11.01
CA LEU A 347 18.32 -6.91 -11.38
C LEU A 347 17.58 -8.01 -12.14
N ARG A 348 16.26 -8.11 -11.97
CA ARG A 348 15.45 -9.16 -12.62
C ARG A 348 14.37 -8.60 -13.53
N GLY A 349 14.06 -7.31 -13.43
CA GLY A 349 12.90 -6.74 -14.12
C GLY A 349 11.57 -7.27 -13.55
N GLU A 350 11.56 -7.72 -12.30
CA GLU A 350 10.40 -8.35 -11.65
C GLU A 350 9.85 -7.40 -10.56
N PRO A 351 8.57 -7.00 -10.63
CA PRO A 351 7.95 -6.25 -9.54
C PRO A 351 7.70 -7.16 -8.34
N THR A 352 7.67 -6.58 -7.14
CA THR A 352 7.28 -7.28 -5.90
C THR A 352 5.77 -7.20 -5.62
N GLY A 353 4.98 -7.06 -6.68
CA GLY A 353 3.55 -6.73 -6.68
C GLY A 353 3.31 -5.52 -7.59
N ALA A 354 2.32 -5.59 -8.48
CA ALA A 354 1.93 -4.50 -9.35
C ALA A 354 0.45 -4.65 -9.75
N PRO A 355 -0.34 -3.57 -9.74
CA PRO A 355 -1.72 -3.63 -10.17
C PRO A 355 -1.82 -3.97 -11.66
N PHE A 356 -2.69 -4.91 -11.99
CA PHE A 356 -3.01 -5.27 -13.39
C PHE A 356 -4.51 -5.22 -13.68
N SER A 357 -5.32 -4.95 -12.65
CA SER A 357 -6.79 -4.88 -12.72
C SER A 357 -7.31 -3.76 -11.83
N TRP A 358 -8.51 -3.28 -12.11
CA TRP A 358 -9.25 -2.40 -11.20
C TRP A 358 -10.45 -3.19 -10.64
N SER A 359 -10.17 -4.00 -9.63
CA SER A 359 -11.15 -4.90 -8.99
C SER A 359 -11.78 -4.26 -7.75
N ALA A 360 -11.06 -3.34 -7.10
CA ALA A 360 -11.50 -2.64 -5.91
C ALA A 360 -11.20 -1.14 -6.00
N ASP A 361 -11.95 -0.36 -5.22
CA ASP A 361 -11.71 1.05 -5.01
C ASP A 361 -11.83 1.39 -3.51
N THR A 362 -11.12 2.44 -3.07
CA THR A 362 -11.29 2.97 -1.71
C THR A 362 -12.03 4.29 -1.77
N ILE A 363 -13.30 4.26 -1.37
CA ILE A 363 -14.20 5.41 -1.48
C ILE A 363 -14.32 6.17 -0.16
N ALA A 364 -14.73 7.44 -0.24
CA ALA A 364 -14.92 8.29 0.92
C ALA A 364 -16.31 8.11 1.56
N VAL A 365 -16.33 7.98 2.88
CA VAL A 365 -17.56 7.87 3.70
C VAL A 365 -17.55 8.94 4.78
N ALA A 366 -18.65 9.66 4.96
CA ALA A 366 -18.77 10.71 5.96
C ALA A 366 -18.66 10.16 7.40
N LYS A 367 -17.73 10.69 8.20
CA LYS A 367 -17.53 10.34 9.63
C LYS A 367 -18.60 10.93 10.53
N ARG A 368 -19.16 12.08 10.13
CA ARG A 368 -20.16 12.88 10.83
C ARG A 368 -21.10 13.51 9.81
N ASP A 369 -22.11 14.21 10.28
CA ASP A 369 -22.89 15.08 9.39
C ASP A 369 -21.97 16.21 8.89
N LEU A 370 -21.92 16.38 7.57
CA LEU A 370 -21.16 17.40 6.86
C LEU A 370 -22.13 18.39 6.23
N LYS A 371 -21.78 19.67 6.23
CA LYS A 371 -22.55 20.74 5.60
C LYS A 371 -21.98 21.14 4.26
N ALA A 372 -22.86 21.57 3.36
CA ALA A 372 -22.46 22.21 2.12
C ALA A 372 -21.48 23.36 2.40
N LYS A 373 -20.49 23.52 1.52
CA LYS A 373 -19.36 24.47 1.60
C LYS A 373 -18.30 24.16 2.65
N GLU A 374 -18.43 23.09 3.44
CA GLU A 374 -17.29 22.59 4.22
C GLU A 374 -16.18 22.09 3.28
N ILE A 375 -14.93 22.25 3.70
CA ILE A 375 -13.77 21.70 3.00
C ILE A 375 -13.42 20.35 3.62
N LEU A 376 -13.39 19.31 2.79
CA LEU A 376 -12.96 17.98 3.17
C LEU A 376 -11.46 17.96 3.46
N ASP A 377 -11.09 17.32 4.56
CA ASP A 377 -9.71 17.21 5.01
C ASP A 377 -9.03 15.91 4.55
N GLY A 378 -9.72 15.04 3.83
CA GLY A 378 -9.17 13.81 3.25
C GLY A 378 -8.84 12.71 4.27
N GLU A 379 -8.01 11.76 3.83
CA GLU A 379 -7.61 10.58 4.61
C GLU A 379 -7.13 10.92 6.03
N GLY A 380 -7.61 10.18 7.03
CA GLY A 380 -7.20 10.34 8.42
C GLY A 380 -7.69 11.63 9.07
N GLY A 381 -8.46 12.45 8.34
CA GLY A 381 -9.07 13.69 8.83
C GLY A 381 -10.29 13.47 9.74
N CYS A 382 -11.07 14.52 9.90
CA CYS A 382 -12.30 14.60 10.67
C CYS A 382 -13.56 14.40 9.82
N CYS A 383 -13.48 14.61 8.50
CA CYS A 383 -14.68 14.64 7.65
C CYS A 383 -15.04 13.26 7.09
N VAL A 384 -14.06 12.53 6.57
CA VAL A 384 -14.28 11.27 5.84
C VAL A 384 -13.29 10.18 6.26
N TRP A 385 -13.68 8.91 6.08
CA TRP A 385 -12.82 7.73 6.16
C TRP A 385 -12.95 6.88 4.88
N GLY A 386 -11.97 6.00 4.66
CA GLY A 386 -11.90 5.10 3.51
C GLY A 386 -12.63 3.78 3.72
N LYS A 387 -13.56 3.44 2.82
CA LYS A 387 -14.18 2.13 2.74
C LYS A 387 -13.80 1.45 1.44
N GLN A 388 -13.34 0.20 1.50
CA GLN A 388 -13.11 -0.61 0.30
C GLN A 388 -14.46 -1.04 -0.28
N VAL A 389 -14.61 -0.95 -1.59
CA VAL A 389 -15.78 -1.42 -2.35
C VAL A 389 -15.34 -2.09 -3.66
N PRO A 390 -16.17 -2.95 -4.26
CA PRO A 390 -16.02 -3.38 -5.65
C PRO A 390 -15.90 -2.19 -6.61
N ALA A 391 -14.99 -2.28 -7.58
CA ALA A 391 -14.74 -1.20 -8.54
C ALA A 391 -15.96 -0.90 -9.43
N ASP A 392 -16.74 -1.90 -9.81
CA ASP A 392 -18.00 -1.73 -10.55
C ASP A 392 -19.03 -0.93 -9.76
N GLN A 393 -19.16 -1.18 -8.46
CA GLN A 393 -20.01 -0.42 -7.56
C GLN A 393 -19.53 1.03 -7.44
N SER A 394 -18.22 1.24 -7.32
CA SER A 394 -17.63 2.58 -7.30
C SER A 394 -17.97 3.35 -8.58
N HIS A 395 -17.71 2.74 -9.74
CA HIS A 395 -17.96 3.34 -11.04
C HIS A 395 -19.44 3.63 -11.28
N LYS A 396 -20.31 2.62 -11.10
CA LYS A 396 -21.75 2.72 -11.36
C LYS A 396 -22.45 3.77 -10.51
N ASN A 397 -22.04 3.91 -9.25
CA ASN A 397 -22.64 4.86 -8.32
C ASN A 397 -21.92 6.22 -8.29
N GLY A 398 -20.87 6.38 -9.11
CA GLY A 398 -20.07 7.61 -9.17
C GLY A 398 -19.44 7.96 -7.83
N LEU A 399 -18.93 6.97 -7.09
CA LEU A 399 -18.34 7.19 -5.76
C LEU A 399 -16.99 7.91 -5.87
N VAL A 400 -16.70 8.77 -4.90
CA VAL A 400 -15.44 9.54 -4.87
C VAL A 400 -14.35 8.73 -4.17
N PRO A 401 -13.20 8.51 -4.83
CA PRO A 401 -12.02 7.91 -4.20
C PRO A 401 -11.50 8.76 -3.05
N LEU A 402 -11.13 8.14 -1.94
CA LEU A 402 -10.64 8.84 -0.75
C LEU A 402 -9.43 9.73 -1.06
N GLY A 403 -8.51 9.25 -1.90
CA GLY A 403 -7.30 10.00 -2.30
C GLY A 403 -7.58 11.32 -3.04
N LEU A 404 -8.83 11.58 -3.42
CA LEU A 404 -9.28 12.77 -4.15
C LEU A 404 -10.15 13.71 -3.29
N THR A 405 -10.13 13.53 -1.97
CA THR A 405 -10.96 14.31 -1.03
C THR A 405 -10.19 15.32 -0.18
N HIS A 406 -8.90 15.54 -0.45
CA HIS A 406 -8.11 16.52 0.29
C HIS A 406 -8.31 17.93 -0.27
N ASP A 407 -8.67 18.88 0.59
CA ASP A 407 -8.88 20.30 0.26
C ASP A 407 -9.95 20.51 -0.83
N VAL A 408 -11.00 19.70 -0.77
CA VAL A 408 -12.13 19.70 -1.70
C VAL A 408 -13.38 20.24 -1.03
N MET A 409 -14.09 21.17 -1.69
CA MET A 409 -15.32 21.74 -1.17
C MET A 409 -16.52 20.82 -1.39
N LEU A 410 -17.37 20.66 -0.37
CA LEU A 410 -18.67 20.00 -0.50
C LEU A 410 -19.71 20.90 -1.15
N LEU A 411 -20.53 20.33 -2.02
CA LEU A 411 -21.64 20.99 -2.68
C LEU A 411 -22.97 20.82 -1.92
N HIS A 412 -23.11 19.71 -1.19
CA HIS A 412 -24.35 19.33 -0.52
C HIS A 412 -24.13 18.96 0.95
N ASP A 413 -25.21 19.00 1.74
CA ASP A 413 -25.23 18.42 3.09
C ASP A 413 -25.17 16.88 2.98
N ILE A 414 -24.26 16.25 3.71
CA ILE A 414 -24.00 14.81 3.68
C ILE A 414 -24.24 14.24 5.09
N PRO A 415 -25.21 13.34 5.30
CA PRO A 415 -25.40 12.71 6.59
C PRO A 415 -24.26 11.74 6.90
N ARG A 416 -23.97 11.54 8.18
CA ARG A 416 -23.00 10.56 8.67
C ARG A 416 -23.24 9.18 8.05
N GLY A 417 -22.15 8.53 7.63
CA GLY A 417 -22.17 7.18 7.07
C GLY A 417 -22.55 7.12 5.59
N LYS A 418 -22.97 8.23 4.96
CA LYS A 418 -23.20 8.27 3.51
C LYS A 418 -21.86 8.19 2.76
N GLN A 419 -21.83 7.37 1.71
CA GLN A 419 -20.76 7.33 0.71
C GLN A 419 -20.85 8.58 -0.17
N LEU A 420 -19.74 9.29 -0.35
CA LEU A 420 -19.71 10.49 -1.17
C LEU A 420 -19.69 10.12 -2.66
N CYS A 421 -20.44 10.84 -3.48
CA CYS A 421 -20.39 10.74 -4.93
C CYS A 421 -19.82 12.01 -5.59
N TRP A 422 -19.46 11.93 -6.87
CA TRP A 422 -18.88 13.05 -7.62
C TRP A 422 -19.77 14.31 -7.58
N ASP A 423 -21.09 14.14 -7.54
CA ASP A 423 -22.04 15.25 -7.43
C ASP A 423 -22.02 15.94 -6.06
N ASP A 424 -21.41 15.33 -5.03
CA ASP A 424 -21.33 15.88 -3.68
C ASP A 424 -20.14 16.85 -3.50
N ILE A 425 -19.20 16.91 -4.45
CA ILE A 425 -17.94 17.66 -4.31
C ILE A 425 -17.62 18.55 -5.52
N GLU A 426 -16.88 19.63 -5.27
CA GLU A 426 -16.24 20.43 -6.31
C GLU A 426 -14.90 19.78 -6.75
N TYR A 427 -14.69 19.62 -8.05
CA TYR A 427 -13.43 19.13 -8.60
C TYR A 427 -13.15 19.75 -9.96
N ASP A 428 -11.86 19.87 -10.30
CA ASP A 428 -11.40 20.37 -11.58
C ASP A 428 -10.99 19.20 -12.49
N GLU A 429 -11.78 18.93 -13.53
CA GLU A 429 -11.48 17.90 -14.54
C GLU A 429 -10.20 18.19 -15.34
N SER A 430 -9.69 19.43 -15.29
CA SER A 430 -8.49 19.82 -16.01
C SER A 430 -7.20 19.41 -15.30
N CYS A 431 -7.25 19.08 -13.99
CA CYS A 431 -6.06 18.74 -13.23
C CYS A 431 -5.56 17.31 -13.58
N GLU A 432 -4.25 17.09 -13.47
CA GLU A 432 -3.59 15.87 -13.93
C GLU A 432 -4.12 14.61 -13.24
N ILE A 433 -4.22 14.64 -11.91
CA ILE A 433 -4.73 13.50 -11.13
C ILE A 433 -6.16 13.11 -11.55
N MET A 434 -7.03 14.09 -11.84
CA MET A 434 -8.39 13.82 -12.30
C MET A 434 -8.41 13.23 -13.70
N LYS A 435 -7.61 13.76 -14.63
CA LYS A 435 -7.48 13.21 -15.99
C LYS A 435 -7.03 11.75 -15.97
N ILE A 436 -5.99 11.45 -15.19
CA ILE A 436 -5.45 10.10 -15.05
C ILE A 436 -6.48 9.17 -14.39
N ARG A 437 -7.19 9.63 -13.35
CA ARG A 437 -8.26 8.85 -12.74
C ARG A 437 -9.38 8.52 -13.74
N ARG A 438 -9.83 9.50 -14.51
CA ARG A 438 -10.88 9.31 -15.53
C ARG A 438 -10.41 8.41 -16.67
N GLU A 439 -9.15 8.52 -17.10
CA GLU A 439 -8.54 7.61 -18.07
C GLU A 439 -8.54 6.17 -17.53
N MET A 440 -8.14 5.96 -16.27
CA MET A 440 -8.15 4.64 -15.63
C MET A 440 -9.58 4.07 -15.57
N GLU A 441 -10.56 4.86 -15.14
CA GLU A 441 -11.96 4.45 -15.09
C GLU A 441 -12.49 4.05 -16.48
N ALA A 442 -12.14 4.80 -17.52
CA ALA A 442 -12.57 4.49 -18.88
C ALA A 442 -11.92 3.19 -19.41
N GLU A 443 -10.63 2.99 -19.11
CA GLU A 443 -9.86 1.87 -19.64
C GLU A 443 -10.10 0.56 -18.90
N PHE A 444 -10.38 0.61 -17.60
CA PHE A 444 -10.56 -0.58 -16.75
C PHE A 444 -12.00 -0.79 -16.28
N GLY A 445 -12.85 0.24 -16.28
CA GLY A 445 -14.24 0.14 -15.82
C GLY A 445 -15.16 -0.64 -16.76
N SER A 446 -14.76 -0.82 -18.03
CA SER A 446 -15.53 -1.58 -19.02
C SER A 446 -15.26 -3.10 -18.98
N ASP A 447 -14.16 -3.54 -18.37
CA ASP A 447 -13.74 -4.95 -18.29
C ASP A 447 -14.39 -5.72 -17.12
N VAL A 448 -15.04 -5.02 -16.18
CA VAL A 448 -15.56 -5.63 -14.93
C VAL A 448 -16.79 -6.55 -15.17
N GLY A 449 -17.36 -6.54 -16.38
CA GLY A 449 -18.45 -7.46 -16.77
C GLY A 449 -18.02 -8.79 -17.40
N GLY A 450 -16.73 -9.00 -17.68
CA GLY A 450 -16.26 -10.05 -18.60
C GLY A 450 -15.59 -11.27 -17.98
N LEU A 451 -15.13 -11.21 -16.74
CA LEU A 451 -14.38 -12.30 -16.10
C LEU A 451 -15.20 -12.97 -14.98
N ALA A 452 -16.42 -13.38 -15.30
CA ALA A 452 -17.03 -14.49 -14.59
C ALA A 452 -16.20 -15.73 -14.91
N VAL A 453 -15.44 -16.19 -13.91
CA VAL A 453 -14.74 -17.47 -13.90
C VAL A 453 -15.65 -18.53 -14.51
N THR A 454 -15.26 -19.03 -15.68
CA THR A 454 -15.84 -20.25 -16.23
C THR A 454 -15.40 -21.38 -15.32
N SER A 455 -16.23 -21.67 -14.31
CA SER A 455 -16.24 -22.97 -13.65
C SER A 455 -16.70 -23.99 -14.70
N THR A 456 -15.76 -24.56 -15.43
CA THR A 456 -16.00 -25.84 -16.09
C THR A 456 -15.70 -26.94 -15.08
N CYS A 457 -16.73 -27.76 -14.89
CA CYS A 457 -16.89 -28.93 -14.02
C CYS A 457 -15.64 -29.72 -13.60
#